data_AF-A0A969P773-F1
#
_entry.id   AF-A0A969P773-F1
#
_cell.length_a   1.000
_cell.length_b   1.000
_cell.length_c   1.000
_cell.angle_alpha   90.00
_cell.angle_beta   90.00
_cell.angle_gamma   90.00
#
_symmetry.space_group_name_H-M   'P 1'
#
loop_
_entity.id
_entity.type
_entity.pdbx_description
1 polymer ?
#
loop_
_entity_poly.entity_id
_entity_poly.type
_entity_poly.pdbx_seq_one_letter_code
_entity_poly.pdbx_strand_id
1 'polypeptide(L)'
;MPFISTPAIRGELPDTKGLNLTPDSPDLSPIELCWSKLKQLLRSAKARTREALDQALTQIINQCISADDALGWFNHCGLFI
;
A
#
# COMPACT_ATOMS: atom_id res chain seq x y z
N MET A 1 -26.79 39.88 3.25
CA MET A 1 -25.65 39.63 2.33
C MET A 1 -24.71 40.81 2.49
N PRO A 2 -23.44 40.59 2.84
CA PRO A 2 -22.45 40.31 1.79
C PRO A 2 -21.60 39.06 2.04
N PHE A 3 -20.65 38.81 1.14
CA PHE A 3 -19.74 37.67 1.05
C PHE A 3 -18.53 38.11 0.19
N ILE A 4 -17.30 37.62 0.35
CA ILE A 4 -16.76 36.62 1.28
C ILE A 4 -16.41 37.31 2.64
N SER A 5 -15.40 37.01 3.48
CA SER A 5 -14.25 36.09 3.45
C SER A 5 -13.90 35.55 4.85
N THR A 6 -13.18 34.43 4.88
CA THR A 6 -12.51 33.87 6.06
C THR A 6 -11.11 33.41 5.64
N PRO A 7 -10.03 33.76 6.35
CA PRO A 7 -8.70 33.28 5.99
C PRO A 7 -8.67 31.75 6.07
N ALA A 8 -7.99 31.11 5.13
CA ALA A 8 -7.89 29.66 5.10
C ALA A 8 -7.19 29.16 6.36
N ILE A 9 -7.93 28.44 7.21
CA ILE A 9 -7.36 27.67 8.32
C ILE A 9 -6.51 26.54 7.75
N ARG A 10 -5.25 26.87 7.49
CA ARG A 10 -4.16 25.94 7.19
C ARG A 10 -3.92 25.09 8.44
N GLY A 11 -4.78 24.10 8.66
CA GLY A 11 -4.65 23.16 9.76
C GLY A 11 -3.30 22.46 9.68
N GLU A 12 -2.41 22.79 10.60
CA GLU A 12 -1.11 22.16 10.73
C GLU A 12 -1.33 20.74 11.25
N LEU A 13 -1.43 19.79 10.31
CA LEU A 13 -1.47 18.37 10.61
C LEU A 13 -0.14 17.97 11.28
N PRO A 14 -0.16 17.39 12.49
CA PRO A 14 1.03 17.26 13.32
C PRO A 14 2.01 16.24 12.73
N ASP A 15 3.19 16.73 12.32
CA ASP A 15 4.42 16.00 12.00
C ASP A 15 4.31 14.71 11.15
N THR A 16 3.20 14.54 10.42
CA THR A 16 3.10 13.51 9.40
C THR A 16 4.12 13.81 8.31
N LYS A 17 5.21 13.04 8.28
CA LYS A 17 6.16 13.01 7.17
C LYS A 17 5.47 12.38 5.95
N GLY A 18 4.54 13.13 5.37
CA GLY A 18 3.83 12.76 4.16
C GLY A 18 4.85 12.62 3.05
N LEU A 19 5.17 11.37 2.72
CA LEU A 19 6.04 11.04 1.59
C LEU A 19 5.39 11.63 0.34
N ASN A 20 5.97 12.69 -0.19
CA ASN A 20 5.42 13.43 -1.33
C ASN A 20 5.69 12.64 -2.61
N LEU A 21 4.88 11.60 -2.81
CA LEU A 21 4.86 10.76 -3.99
C LEU A 21 4.57 11.65 -5.21
N THR A 22 5.59 11.89 -6.04
CA THR A 22 5.45 12.60 -7.32
C THR A 22 4.45 11.87 -8.22
N PRO A 23 3.73 12.58 -9.10
CA PRO A 23 2.66 11.97 -9.92
C PRO A 23 3.18 10.79 -10.76
N ASP A 24 4.38 10.93 -11.32
CA ASP A 24 5.25 9.80 -11.67
C ASP A 24 6.09 9.44 -10.44
N SER A 25 5.67 8.42 -9.70
CA SER A 25 6.45 7.81 -8.62
C SER A 25 7.26 6.66 -9.21
N PRO A 26 8.58 6.82 -9.46
CA PRO A 26 9.37 5.82 -10.14
C PRO A 26 9.74 4.70 -9.17
N ASP A 27 9.52 3.46 -9.60
CA ASP A 27 9.84 2.21 -8.92
C ASP A 27 9.23 1.99 -7.51
N LEU A 28 8.21 1.13 -7.50
CA LEU A 28 8.00 0.07 -6.50
C LEU A 28 8.18 0.50 -5.03
N SER A 29 7.23 1.25 -4.49
CA SER A 29 7.00 1.28 -3.04
C SER A 29 6.78 -0.14 -2.48
N PRO A 30 7.14 -0.43 -1.21
CA PRO A 30 7.11 -1.80 -0.68
C PRO A 30 5.69 -2.41 -0.69
N ILE A 31 4.65 -1.57 -0.59
CA ILE A 31 3.25 -2.00 -0.73
C ILE A 31 2.91 -2.50 -2.14
N GLU A 32 3.53 -1.99 -3.20
CA GLU A 32 3.36 -2.53 -4.56
C GLU A 32 4.11 -3.85 -4.76
N LEU A 33 5.18 -4.11 -3.98
CA LEU A 33 5.80 -5.43 -3.92
C LEU A 33 4.88 -6.43 -3.20
N CYS A 34 4.27 -6.05 -2.05
CA CYS A 34 3.20 -6.83 -1.41
C CYS A 34 2.09 -7.17 -2.42
N TRP A 35 1.57 -6.14 -3.08
CA TRP A 35 0.45 -6.24 -4.01
C TRP A 35 0.83 -7.09 -5.23
N SER A 36 2.07 -7.04 -5.71
CA SER A 36 2.55 -7.85 -6.83
C SER A 36 2.69 -9.33 -6.49
N LYS A 37 3.25 -9.68 -5.32
CA LYS A 37 3.27 -11.07 -4.83
C LYS A 37 1.84 -11.61 -4.64
N LEU A 38 0.96 -10.80 -4.06
CA LEU A 38 -0.46 -11.14 -3.87
C LEU A 38 -1.19 -11.35 -5.20
N LYS A 39 -1.06 -10.43 -6.17
CA LYS A 39 -1.61 -10.54 -7.53
C LYS A 39 -1.13 -11.80 -8.24
N GLN A 40 0.13 -12.21 -8.09
CA GLN A 40 0.66 -13.46 -8.66
C GLN A 40 0.03 -14.71 -8.02
N LEU A 41 -0.03 -14.77 -6.69
CA LEU A 41 -0.57 -15.92 -5.97
C LEU A 41 -2.08 -16.09 -6.19
N LEU A 42 -2.85 -14.99 -6.23
CA LEU A 42 -4.27 -15.01 -6.59
C LEU A 42 -4.51 -15.48 -8.04
N ARG A 43 -3.65 -15.09 -9.00
CA ARG A 43 -3.70 -15.60 -10.38
C ARG A 43 -3.39 -17.11 -10.45
N SER A 44 -2.50 -17.61 -9.59
CA SER A 44 -2.20 -19.04 -9.47
C SER A 44 -3.40 -19.83 -8.90
N ALA A 45 -4.06 -19.29 -7.87
CA ALA A 45 -5.21 -19.90 -7.22
C ALA A 45 -6.46 -20.05 -8.12
N LYS A 46 -6.57 -19.27 -9.21
CA LYS A 46 -7.65 -19.34 -10.22
C LYS A 46 -9.08 -19.30 -9.64
N ALA A 47 -9.27 -18.68 -8.47
CA ALA A 47 -10.56 -18.60 -7.79
C ALA A 47 -11.64 -17.99 -8.70
N ARG A 48 -12.76 -18.71 -8.89
CA ARG A 48 -13.89 -18.28 -9.75
C ARG A 48 -15.16 -17.92 -8.97
N THR A 49 -15.12 -17.98 -7.64
CA THR A 49 -16.20 -17.52 -6.75
C THR A 49 -15.64 -16.55 -5.73
N ARG A 50 -16.51 -15.70 -5.15
CA ARG A 50 -16.09 -14.68 -4.18
C ARG A 50 -15.59 -15.30 -2.87
N GLU A 51 -16.19 -16.39 -2.43
CA GLU A 51 -15.76 -17.14 -1.24
C GLU A 51 -14.39 -17.81 -1.44
N ALA A 52 -14.15 -18.43 -2.61
CA ALA A 52 -12.84 -19.00 -2.92
C ALA A 52 -11.76 -17.92 -3.06
N LEU A 53 -12.12 -16.72 -3.53
CA LEU A 53 -11.22 -15.57 -3.57
C LEU A 53 -10.87 -15.08 -2.16
N ASP A 54 -11.86 -14.97 -1.28
CA ASP A 54 -11.70 -14.52 0.11
C ASP A 54 -10.87 -15.50 0.95
N GLN A 55 -11.14 -16.81 0.84
CA GLN A 55 -10.32 -17.84 1.47
C GLN A 55 -8.91 -17.87 0.89
N ALA A 56 -8.72 -17.78 -0.43
CA ALA A 56 -7.39 -17.71 -1.02
C ALA A 56 -6.63 -16.47 -0.54
N LEU A 57 -7.28 -15.30 -0.46
CA LEU A 57 -6.72 -14.06 0.07
C LEU A 57 -6.25 -14.25 1.51
N THR A 58 -7.10 -14.82 2.38
CA THR A 58 -6.80 -15.08 3.78
C THR A 58 -5.63 -16.07 3.95
N GLN A 59 -5.63 -17.18 3.19
CA GLN A 59 -4.53 -18.16 3.23
C GLN A 59 -3.21 -17.53 2.75
N ILE A 60 -3.23 -16.83 1.61
CA ILE A 60 -2.03 -16.18 1.03
C ILE A 60 -1.45 -15.13 1.98
N ILE A 61 -2.28 -14.28 2.60
CA ILE A 61 -1.78 -13.25 3.53
C ILE A 61 -1.16 -13.88 4.78
N ASN A 62 -1.77 -14.94 5.34
CA ASN A 62 -1.26 -15.57 6.58
C ASN A 62 -0.09 -16.55 6.35
N GLN A 63 0.09 -17.09 5.14
CA GLN A 63 1.10 -18.14 4.87
C GLN A 63 2.20 -17.73 3.89
N CYS A 64 1.97 -16.71 3.04
CA CYS A 64 2.89 -16.32 1.97
C CYS A 64 3.37 -14.86 2.07
N ILE A 65 2.99 -14.13 3.13
CA ILE A 65 3.52 -12.80 3.44
C ILE A 65 4.08 -12.84 4.86
N SER A 66 5.39 -13.03 4.97
CA SER A 66 6.09 -12.99 6.26
C SER A 66 6.50 -11.56 6.64
N ALA A 67 6.85 -11.33 7.91
CA ALA A 67 7.57 -10.13 8.31
C ALA A 67 8.92 -10.01 7.59
N ASP A 68 9.55 -11.14 7.27
CA ASP A 68 10.81 -11.21 6.51
C ASP A 68 10.64 -10.73 5.05
N ASP A 69 9.54 -11.09 4.38
CA ASP A 69 9.18 -10.54 3.07
C ASP A 69 9.07 -9.00 3.14
N ALA A 70 8.42 -8.48 4.18
CA ALA A 70 8.25 -7.05 4.36
C ALA A 70 9.59 -6.33 4.56
N LEU A 71 10.48 -6.86 5.40
CA LEU A 71 11.83 -6.33 5.57
C LEU A 71 12.64 -6.39 4.25
N GLY A 72 12.52 -7.49 3.51
CA GLY A 72 13.10 -7.63 2.16
C GLY A 72 12.60 -6.56 1.19
N TRP A 73 11.30 -6.23 1.22
CA TRP A 73 10.72 -5.14 0.43
C TRP A 73 11.21 -3.77 0.87
N PHE A 74 11.19 -3.43 2.17
CA PHE A 74 11.73 -2.17 2.67
C PHE A 74 13.22 -1.98 2.31
N ASN A 75 14.02 -3.05 2.37
CA ASN A 75 15.41 -3.04 1.94
C ASN A 75 15.56 -2.86 0.42
N HIS A 76 14.74 -3.55 -0.40
CA HIS A 76 14.74 -3.39 -1.86
C HIS A 76 14.40 -1.96 -2.29
N CYS A 77 13.45 -1.31 -1.60
CA CYS A 77 13.07 0.08 -1.83
C CYS A 77 14.06 1.12 -1.28
N GLY A 78 15.16 0.71 -0.62
CA GLY A 78 16.09 1.63 0.04
C GLY A 78 15.50 2.41 1.21
N LEU A 79 14.43 1.91 1.84
CA LEU A 79 13.67 2.57 2.92
C LEU A 79 14.17 2.21 4.32
N PHE A 80 15.30 1.52 4.44
CA PHE A 80 16.01 1.38 5.71
C PHE A 80 16.73 2.67 6.06
N ILE A 81 16.53 3.14 7.31
CA ILE A 81 17.16 4.31 7.94
C ILE A 81 17.88 3.91 9.22
#